data_AF-A0A382FVP5-F1
#
_entry.id   AF-A0A382FVP5-F1
#
_cell.length_a   1.000
_cell.length_b   1.000
_cell.length_c   1.000
_cell.angle_alpha   90.00
_cell.angle_beta   90.00
_cell.angle_gamma   90.00
#
_symmetry.space_group_name_H-M   'P 1'
#
loop_
_entity.id
_entity.type
_entity.pdbx_description
1 polymer ?
#
loop_
_entity_poly.entity_id
_entity_poly.type
_entity_poly.pdbx_seq_one_letter_code
_entity_poly.pdbx_strand_id
1 'polypeptide(L)'
;YGTGLLPLIDAGNWETRGDLTEVFLKWGGHAYASDGTSSEEINLLRERLSSVEIVHQNQDNREHDILDSDDYFQFQGGLQAAVTEIKGSTPATYHGDSSNPEKIKIRTLKEEFNRVFRSRVLNPKWLESMREHGYKGAFEMAATVDYLFGYDATCDIVADYQYEEVAQKLLLDPEQQKFFREHNSLALRDASQRLLEAHEREMWENADPETLEALESAILEIQGEVE
;
A
#
# COMPACT_ATOMS: atom_id res chain seq x y z
N TYR A 1 -12.99 12.68 -6.53
CA TYR A 1 -12.55 12.71 -5.12
C TYR A 1 -11.36 11.77 -4.98
N GLY A 2 -10.61 11.86 -3.88
CA GLY A 2 -9.35 11.13 -3.69
C GLY A 2 -8.13 11.93 -4.17
N THR A 3 -6.97 11.29 -4.13
CA THR A 3 -5.67 11.92 -4.46
C THR A 3 -5.15 11.57 -5.86
N GLY A 4 -5.86 10.70 -6.59
CA GLY A 4 -5.45 10.22 -7.91
C GLY A 4 -4.37 9.14 -7.87
N LEU A 5 -3.85 8.80 -6.69
CA LEU A 5 -2.73 7.87 -6.57
C LEU A 5 -3.12 6.40 -6.77
N LEU A 6 -4.30 5.96 -6.30
CA LEU A 6 -4.75 4.58 -6.54
C LEU A 6 -4.84 4.27 -8.06
N PRO A 7 -5.56 5.06 -8.89
CA PRO A 7 -5.59 4.82 -10.33
C PRO A 7 -4.22 4.90 -11.01
N LEU A 8 -3.30 5.73 -10.49
CA LEU A 8 -1.95 5.86 -11.03
C LEU A 8 -1.12 4.58 -10.77
N ILE A 9 -1.21 4.05 -9.55
CA ILE A 9 -0.54 2.82 -9.13
C ILE A 9 -1.13 1.59 -9.82
N ASP A 10 -2.46 1.52 -9.93
CA ASP A 10 -3.16 0.43 -10.62
C ASP A 10 -2.81 0.38 -12.11
N ALA A 11 -2.64 1.54 -12.74
CA ALA A 11 -2.27 1.61 -14.15
C ALA A 11 -0.77 1.37 -14.41
N GLY A 12 0.08 1.36 -13.37
CA GLY A 12 1.53 1.25 -13.49
C GLY A 12 2.21 2.44 -14.22
N ASN A 13 1.46 3.51 -14.52
CA ASN A 13 1.89 4.64 -15.36
C ASN A 13 2.70 5.70 -14.59
N TRP A 14 3.75 5.27 -13.90
CA TRP A 14 4.66 6.13 -13.15
C TRP A 14 6.07 5.54 -13.15
N GLU A 15 7.09 6.38 -13.14
CA GLU A 15 8.50 5.96 -13.14
C GLU A 15 9.20 6.38 -11.85
N THR A 16 8.83 7.53 -11.29
CA THR A 16 9.49 8.12 -10.12
C THR A 16 8.49 8.59 -9.06
N ARG A 17 8.96 8.80 -7.82
CA ARG A 17 8.17 9.48 -6.77
C ARG A 17 7.78 10.91 -7.14
N GLY A 18 8.52 11.54 -8.07
CA GLY A 18 8.15 12.82 -8.67
C GLY A 18 6.80 12.74 -9.40
N ASP A 19 6.54 11.67 -10.14
CA ASP A 19 5.25 11.48 -10.85
C ASP A 19 4.08 11.36 -9.86
N LEU A 20 4.28 10.61 -8.77
CA LEU A 20 3.31 10.52 -7.67
C LEU A 20 3.03 11.90 -7.07
N THR A 21 4.07 12.71 -6.88
CA THR A 21 3.97 14.08 -6.34
C THR A 21 3.14 14.98 -7.26
N GLU A 22 3.39 14.93 -8.57
CA GLU A 22 2.65 15.74 -9.54
C GLU A 22 1.15 15.38 -9.56
N VAL A 23 0.81 14.09 -9.53
CA VAL A 23 -0.58 13.65 -9.45
C VAL A 23 -1.23 14.06 -8.14
N PHE A 24 -0.56 13.85 -7.00
CA PHE A 24 -1.06 14.24 -5.69
C PHE A 24 -1.36 15.75 -5.65
N LEU A 25 -0.45 16.59 -6.15
CA LEU A 25 -0.63 18.03 -6.22
C LEU A 25 -1.74 18.43 -7.19
N LYS A 26 -1.89 17.74 -8.32
CA LYS A 26 -2.94 18.05 -9.29
C LYS A 26 -4.35 17.77 -8.73
N TRP A 27 -4.49 16.69 -7.97
CA TRP A 27 -5.77 16.31 -7.38
C TRP A 27 -6.06 17.06 -6.07
N GLY A 28 -5.03 17.30 -5.25
CA GLY A 28 -5.15 17.94 -3.93
C GLY A 28 -4.92 19.45 -3.91
N GLY A 29 -4.47 20.04 -5.01
CA GLY A 29 -4.07 21.45 -5.13
C GLY A 29 -5.22 22.45 -5.17
N HIS A 30 -6.24 22.28 -4.34
CA HIS A 30 -7.36 23.22 -4.22
C HIS A 30 -7.40 23.84 -2.83
N ALA A 31 -7.32 25.18 -2.76
CA ALA A 31 -7.52 25.90 -1.51
C ALA A 31 -9.02 26.11 -1.27
N TYR A 32 -9.45 25.95 -0.03
CA TYR A 32 -10.82 26.21 0.40
C TYR A 32 -10.85 27.41 1.34
N ALA A 33 -11.65 28.42 1.00
CA ALA A 33 -11.83 29.62 1.83
C ALA A 33 -12.94 29.42 2.87
N SER A 34 -12.98 30.30 3.88
CA SER A 34 -13.95 30.23 4.98
C SER A 34 -15.41 30.39 4.54
N ASP A 35 -15.64 30.96 3.35
CA ASP A 35 -16.96 31.10 2.75
C ASP A 35 -17.37 29.88 1.89
N GLY A 36 -16.53 28.84 1.83
CA GLY A 36 -16.76 27.61 1.08
C GLY A 36 -16.35 27.68 -0.40
N THR A 37 -15.82 28.81 -0.87
CA THR A 37 -15.27 28.89 -2.23
C THR A 37 -13.97 28.09 -2.34
N SER A 38 -13.68 27.57 -3.54
CA SER A 38 -12.42 26.88 -3.83
C SER A 38 -11.78 27.38 -5.11
N SER A 39 -10.44 27.41 -5.13
CA SER A 39 -9.62 27.72 -6.30
C SER A 39 -8.44 26.76 -6.40
N GLU A 40 -7.99 26.48 -7.63
CA GLU A 40 -6.78 25.67 -7.86
C GLU A 40 -5.55 26.52 -7.49
N GLU A 41 -4.78 26.05 -6.50
CA GLU A 41 -3.65 26.75 -5.88
C GLU A 41 -2.43 25.82 -5.73
N ILE A 42 -2.05 25.13 -6.81
CA ILE A 42 -0.96 24.13 -6.80
C ILE A 42 0.38 24.71 -6.32
N ASN A 43 0.73 25.92 -6.78
CA ASN A 43 2.00 26.56 -6.38
C ASN A 43 2.01 26.94 -4.90
N LEU A 44 0.88 27.42 -4.38
CA LEU A 44 0.73 27.71 -2.97
C LEU A 44 0.84 26.43 -2.14
N LEU A 45 0.20 25.34 -2.57
CA LEU A 45 0.33 24.04 -1.92
C LEU A 45 1.80 23.60 -1.86
N ARG A 46 2.56 23.67 -2.97
CA ARG A 46 4.00 23.37 -2.97
C ARG A 46 4.77 24.21 -1.96
N GLU A 47 4.54 25.52 -1.94
CA GLU A 47 5.19 26.42 -0.99
C GLU A 47 4.93 25.98 0.46
N ARG A 48 3.68 25.64 0.80
CA ARG A 48 3.32 25.15 2.13
C ARG A 48 4.01 23.82 2.45
N LEU A 49 4.00 22.87 1.52
CA LEU A 49 4.61 21.54 1.71
C LEU A 49 6.13 21.62 1.92
N SER A 50 6.81 22.62 1.33
CA SER A 50 8.26 22.81 1.53
C SER A 50 8.67 23.03 3.00
N SER A 51 7.74 23.49 3.84
CA SER A 51 7.95 23.76 5.26
C SER A 51 7.49 22.63 6.19
N VAL A 52 6.88 21.58 5.67
CA VAL A 52 6.33 20.49 6.49
C VAL A 52 7.47 19.67 7.12
N GLU A 53 7.37 19.44 8.42
CA GLU A 53 8.32 18.60 9.18
C GLU A 53 7.69 17.29 9.65
N ILE A 54 6.36 17.26 9.75
CA ILE A 54 5.61 16.12 10.26
C ILE A 54 4.42 15.83 9.35
N VAL A 55 4.27 14.56 8.96
CA VAL A 55 3.05 14.02 8.34
C VAL A 55 2.35 13.14 9.37
N HIS A 56 1.04 13.32 9.53
CA HIS A 56 0.27 12.62 10.54
C HIS A 56 -1.12 12.25 10.03
N GLN A 57 -1.50 10.99 10.20
CA GLN A 57 -2.85 10.48 9.93
C GLN A 57 -3.38 9.76 11.17
N ASN A 58 -4.67 9.94 11.45
CA ASN A 58 -5.37 9.28 12.55
C ASN A 58 -6.23 8.13 12.04
N GLN A 59 -6.36 7.11 12.88
CA GLN A 59 -7.30 6.02 12.77
C GLN A 59 -8.10 5.93 14.06
N ASP A 60 -9.41 6.02 13.93
CA ASP A 60 -10.38 6.09 15.03
C ASP A 60 -11.13 4.77 15.27
N ASN A 61 -10.81 3.73 14.50
CA ASN A 61 -11.51 2.45 14.49
C ASN A 61 -10.52 1.27 14.49
N ARG A 62 -11.00 0.03 14.68
CA ARG A 62 -10.19 -1.20 14.68
C ARG A 62 -10.58 -2.19 13.58
N GLU A 63 -11.65 -1.89 12.88
CA GLU A 63 -12.31 -2.72 11.89
C GLU A 63 -11.43 -2.93 10.65
N HIS A 64 -10.59 -1.94 10.33
CA HIS A 64 -9.60 -2.02 9.27
C HIS A 64 -8.25 -1.45 9.76
N ASP A 65 -7.20 -1.62 8.95
CA ASP A 65 -5.87 -1.09 9.22
C ASP A 65 -5.26 -0.39 7.99
N ILE A 66 -4.04 0.14 8.12
CA ILE A 66 -3.37 0.87 7.04
C ILE A 66 -3.05 -0.01 5.82
N LEU A 67 -3.10 -1.33 5.96
CA LEU A 67 -2.88 -2.29 4.88
C LEU A 67 -4.18 -3.05 4.54
N ASP A 68 -5.33 -2.42 4.80
CA ASP A 68 -6.69 -2.92 4.50
C ASP A 68 -7.54 -1.87 3.75
N SER A 69 -6.99 -0.67 3.52
CA SER A 69 -7.62 0.38 2.72
C SER A 69 -6.57 1.22 2.01
N ASP A 70 -6.80 1.48 0.72
CA ASP A 70 -5.93 2.30 -0.13
C ASP A 70 -5.83 3.76 0.31
N ASP A 71 -6.89 4.31 0.93
CA ASP A 71 -6.93 5.72 1.34
C ASP A 71 -5.74 6.09 2.25
N TYR A 72 -5.23 5.15 3.03
CA TYR A 72 -4.09 5.41 3.91
C TYR A 72 -2.81 5.73 3.14
N PHE A 73 -2.41 4.90 2.17
CA PHE A 73 -1.23 5.21 1.37
C PHE A 73 -1.51 6.40 0.43
N GLN A 74 -2.74 6.53 -0.08
CA GLN A 74 -3.12 7.61 -0.98
C GLN A 74 -3.00 8.99 -0.32
N PHE A 75 -3.43 9.12 0.95
CA PHE A 75 -3.39 10.40 1.66
C PHE A 75 -2.12 10.57 2.48
N GLN A 76 -1.81 9.66 3.41
CA GLN A 76 -0.61 9.78 4.26
C GLN A 76 0.66 9.59 3.43
N GLY A 77 0.68 8.53 2.61
CA GLY A 77 1.82 8.21 1.77
C GLY A 77 2.01 9.26 0.68
N GLY A 78 0.95 9.61 -0.05
CA GLY A 78 0.99 10.67 -1.05
C GLY A 78 1.51 12.01 -0.50
N LEU A 79 1.07 12.41 0.69
CA LEU A 79 1.57 13.62 1.36
C LEU A 79 3.04 13.50 1.76
N GLN A 80 3.46 12.35 2.30
CA GLN A 80 4.86 12.11 2.65
C GLN A 80 5.75 12.14 1.40
N ALA A 81 5.32 11.53 0.30
CA ALA A 81 6.05 11.50 -0.97
C ALA A 81 6.21 12.92 -1.52
N ALA A 82 5.11 13.68 -1.57
CA ALA A 82 5.12 15.06 -2.04
C ALA A 82 6.02 15.97 -1.20
N VAL A 83 5.96 15.86 0.14
CA VAL A 83 6.85 16.63 1.02
C VAL A 83 8.31 16.24 0.81
N THR A 84 8.60 14.93 0.68
CA THR A 84 9.96 14.42 0.47
C THR A 84 10.56 14.96 -0.82
N GLU A 85 9.80 14.90 -1.92
CA GLU A 85 10.21 15.42 -3.23
C GLU A 85 10.43 16.94 -3.21
N ILE A 86 9.47 17.71 -2.66
CA ILE A 86 9.53 19.18 -2.67
C ILE A 86 10.64 19.70 -1.74
N LYS A 87 10.80 19.09 -0.57
CA LYS A 87 11.75 19.53 0.47
C LYS A 87 13.16 18.96 0.25
N GLY A 88 13.27 17.83 -0.45
CA GLY A 88 14.52 17.05 -0.59
C GLY A 88 14.89 16.25 0.66
N SER A 89 13.99 16.12 1.64
CA SER A 89 14.20 15.34 2.87
C SER A 89 12.90 14.78 3.40
N THR A 90 12.92 13.53 3.86
CA THR A 90 11.74 12.85 4.40
C THR A 90 11.25 13.48 5.71
N PRO A 91 9.96 13.85 5.82
CA PRO A 91 9.39 14.33 7.08
C PRO A 91 9.24 13.19 8.10
N ALA A 92 9.12 13.53 9.38
CA ALA A 92 8.76 12.52 10.38
C ALA A 92 7.28 12.14 10.18
N THR A 93 7.01 10.85 9.93
CA THR A 93 5.66 10.37 9.65
C THR A 93 5.10 9.56 10.82
N TYR A 94 3.93 9.93 11.31
CA TYR A 94 3.28 9.31 12.46
C TYR A 94 1.87 8.82 12.14
N HIS A 95 1.47 7.74 12.80
CA HIS A 95 0.10 7.22 12.83
C HIS A 95 -0.49 7.37 14.22
N GLY A 96 -1.63 8.03 14.32
CA GLY A 96 -2.40 8.15 15.56
C GLY A 96 -3.49 7.10 15.63
N ASP A 97 -3.50 6.32 16.71
CA ASP A 97 -4.53 5.33 17.03
C ASP A 97 -5.40 5.91 18.16
N SER A 98 -6.56 6.42 17.78
CA SER A 98 -7.60 6.91 18.68
C SER A 98 -8.78 5.93 18.80
N SER A 99 -8.61 4.68 18.35
CA SER A 99 -9.64 3.63 18.40
C SER A 99 -10.08 3.30 19.83
N ASN A 100 -9.23 3.60 20.81
CA ASN A 100 -9.58 3.63 22.22
C ASN A 100 -9.36 5.06 22.73
N PRO A 101 -10.42 5.87 22.86
CA PRO A 101 -10.32 7.26 23.32
C PRO A 101 -9.68 7.42 24.72
N GLU A 102 -9.74 6.39 25.57
CA GLU A 102 -9.10 6.41 26.89
C GLU A 102 -7.58 6.17 26.83
N LYS A 103 -7.07 5.66 25.70
CA LYS A 103 -5.68 5.24 25.52
C LYS A 103 -5.18 5.54 24.10
N ILE A 104 -5.19 6.82 23.74
CA ILE A 104 -4.63 7.30 22.47
C ILE A 104 -3.15 6.91 22.37
N LYS A 105 -2.74 6.38 21.22
CA LYS A 105 -1.35 6.03 20.93
C LYS A 105 -0.90 6.76 19.67
N ILE A 106 0.33 7.23 19.67
CA ILE A 106 0.99 7.75 18.48
C ILE A 106 2.23 6.89 18.26
N ARG A 107 2.37 6.36 17.04
CA ARG A 107 3.52 5.58 16.61
C ARG A 107 4.13 6.23 15.40
N THR A 108 5.42 5.98 15.14
CA THR A 108 5.96 6.23 13.81
C THR A 108 5.21 5.37 12.79
N LEU A 109 5.16 5.81 11.54
CA LEU A 109 4.52 5.02 10.49
C LEU A 109 5.18 3.64 10.34
N LYS A 110 6.52 3.56 10.43
CA LYS A 110 7.25 2.28 10.37
C LYS A 110 6.87 1.34 11.51
N GLU A 111 6.65 1.84 12.73
CA GLU A 111 6.17 1.03 13.84
C GLU A 111 4.75 0.51 13.62
N GLU A 112 3.83 1.33 13.11
CA GLU A 112 2.47 0.89 12.81
C GLU A 112 2.44 -0.11 11.66
N PHE A 113 3.17 0.16 10.58
CA PHE A 113 3.34 -0.76 9.45
C PHE A 113 3.82 -2.13 9.91
N ASN A 114 4.91 -2.14 10.68
CA ASN A 114 5.48 -3.36 11.24
C ASN A 114 4.56 -4.08 12.24
N ARG A 115 3.72 -3.35 12.95
CA ARG A 115 2.71 -3.91 13.85
C ARG A 115 1.64 -4.61 13.04
N VAL A 116 1.02 -3.93 12.08
CA VAL A 116 -0.04 -4.44 11.21
C VAL A 116 0.44 -5.65 10.41
N PHE A 117 1.62 -5.55 9.82
CA PHE A 117 2.25 -6.64 9.08
C PHE A 117 2.32 -7.94 9.91
N ARG A 118 2.77 -7.84 11.17
CA ARG A 118 2.86 -9.02 12.05
C ARG A 118 1.55 -9.44 12.66
N SER A 119 0.68 -8.49 13.03
CA SER A 119 -0.55 -8.80 13.76
C SER A 119 -1.69 -9.25 12.87
N ARG A 120 -1.64 -8.96 11.56
CA ARG A 120 -2.73 -9.21 10.63
C ARG A 120 -2.27 -9.84 9.31
N VAL A 121 -1.40 -9.21 8.52
CA VAL A 121 -0.95 -9.74 7.20
C VAL A 121 -0.45 -11.19 7.30
N LEU A 122 0.49 -11.45 8.21
CA LEU A 122 1.10 -12.77 8.38
C LEU A 122 0.51 -13.57 9.56
N ASN A 123 -0.63 -13.14 10.10
CA ASN A 123 -1.24 -13.82 11.23
C ASN A 123 -2.01 -15.06 10.74
N PRO A 124 -1.65 -16.30 11.16
CA PRO A 124 -2.35 -17.50 10.71
C PRO A 124 -3.86 -17.45 10.97
N LYS A 125 -4.30 -16.82 12.06
CA LYS A 125 -5.74 -16.68 12.36
C LYS A 125 -6.47 -15.81 11.35
N TRP A 126 -5.82 -14.76 10.85
CA TRP A 126 -6.41 -13.92 9.81
C TRP A 126 -6.45 -14.65 8.48
N LEU A 127 -5.36 -15.34 8.13
CA LEU A 127 -5.29 -16.14 6.90
C LEU A 127 -6.36 -17.26 6.89
N GLU A 128 -6.47 -18.01 7.98
CA GLU A 128 -7.50 -19.04 8.16
C GLU A 128 -8.91 -18.44 8.04
N SER A 129 -9.18 -17.32 8.72
CA SER A 129 -10.49 -16.66 8.67
C SER A 129 -10.84 -16.17 7.27
N MET A 130 -9.90 -15.58 6.53
CA MET A 130 -10.13 -15.18 5.14
C MET A 130 -10.47 -16.39 4.26
N ARG A 131 -9.83 -17.55 4.48
CA ARG A 131 -10.15 -18.77 3.72
C ARG A 131 -11.59 -19.26 3.92
N GLU A 132 -12.23 -18.93 5.04
CA GLU A 132 -13.66 -19.25 5.28
C GLU A 132 -14.62 -18.41 4.40
N HIS A 133 -14.11 -17.37 3.72
CA HIS A 133 -14.91 -16.41 2.95
C HIS A 133 -14.68 -16.48 1.42
N GLY A 134 -14.05 -17.54 0.92
CA GLY A 134 -13.95 -17.85 -0.51
C GLY A 134 -13.43 -16.69 -1.35
N TYR A 135 -14.16 -16.34 -2.43
CA TYR A 135 -13.73 -15.30 -3.38
C TYR A 135 -13.36 -13.98 -2.71
N LYS A 136 -14.16 -13.52 -1.74
CA LYS A 136 -13.91 -12.22 -1.07
C LYS A 136 -12.74 -12.32 -0.10
N GLY A 137 -12.54 -13.46 0.56
CA GLY A 137 -11.35 -13.69 1.36
C GLY A 137 -10.06 -13.63 0.55
N ALA A 138 -10.04 -14.29 -0.61
CA ALA A 138 -8.92 -14.20 -1.56
C ALA A 138 -8.71 -12.77 -2.08
N PHE A 139 -9.79 -12.03 -2.32
CA PHE A 139 -9.71 -10.63 -2.71
C PHE A 139 -9.04 -9.76 -1.63
N GLU A 140 -9.42 -9.87 -0.35
CA GLU A 140 -8.80 -9.05 0.71
C GLU A 140 -7.31 -9.38 0.92
N MET A 141 -6.95 -10.64 0.74
CA MET A 141 -5.55 -11.07 0.75
C MET A 141 -4.75 -10.41 -0.39
N ALA A 142 -5.27 -10.41 -1.62
CA ALA A 142 -4.61 -9.76 -2.75
C ALA A 142 -4.56 -8.23 -2.59
N ALA A 143 -5.66 -7.61 -2.15
CA ALA A 143 -5.72 -6.16 -1.90
C ALA A 143 -4.69 -5.70 -0.86
N THR A 144 -4.42 -6.52 0.17
CA THR A 144 -3.32 -6.26 1.13
C THR A 144 -1.97 -6.11 0.43
N VAL A 145 -1.70 -6.89 -0.63
CA VAL A 145 -0.44 -6.80 -1.39
C VAL A 145 -0.36 -5.48 -2.16
N ASP A 146 -1.45 -5.05 -2.79
CA ASP A 146 -1.53 -3.75 -3.46
C ASP A 146 -1.34 -2.58 -2.48
N TYR A 147 -1.93 -2.65 -1.29
CA TYR A 147 -1.78 -1.59 -0.28
C TYR A 147 -0.37 -1.55 0.31
N LEU A 148 0.27 -2.71 0.48
CA LEU A 148 1.66 -2.82 0.88
C LEU A 148 2.57 -2.18 -0.18
N PHE A 149 2.35 -2.49 -1.46
CA PHE A 149 3.06 -1.88 -2.57
C PHE A 149 2.85 -0.36 -2.62
N GLY A 150 1.59 0.10 -2.50
CA GLY A 150 1.27 1.53 -2.54
C GLY A 150 1.93 2.33 -1.41
N TYR A 151 2.00 1.74 -0.21
CA TYR A 151 2.75 2.32 0.90
C TYR A 151 4.24 2.40 0.63
N ASP A 152 4.82 1.40 -0.04
CA ASP A 152 6.24 1.41 -0.32
C ASP A 152 6.62 2.39 -1.44
N ALA A 153 5.82 2.40 -2.51
CA ALA A 153 5.97 3.33 -3.62
C ALA A 153 5.97 4.78 -3.12
N THR A 154 5.11 5.09 -2.16
CA THR A 154 5.00 6.42 -1.57
C THR A 154 6.04 6.68 -0.47
N CYS A 155 6.23 5.76 0.48
CA CYS A 155 6.95 6.02 1.74
C CYS A 155 8.31 5.35 1.92
N ASP A 156 8.76 4.45 1.05
CA ASP A 156 10.02 3.70 1.25
C ASP A 156 10.05 2.92 2.57
N ILE A 157 9.03 2.10 2.80
CA ILE A 157 8.70 1.58 4.13
C ILE A 157 8.66 0.07 4.21
N VAL A 158 8.68 -0.66 3.10
CA VAL A 158 8.71 -2.12 3.11
C VAL A 158 10.18 -2.56 3.08
N ALA A 159 10.52 -3.58 3.86
CA ALA A 159 11.83 -4.21 3.79
C ALA A 159 11.77 -5.48 2.94
N ASP A 160 12.88 -5.86 2.30
CA ASP A 160 12.94 -7.07 1.44
C ASP A 160 12.37 -8.32 2.11
N TYR A 161 12.69 -8.56 3.38
CA TYR A 161 12.16 -9.73 4.10
C TYR A 161 10.63 -9.71 4.22
N GLN A 162 10.00 -8.53 4.18
CA GLN A 162 8.55 -8.38 4.26
C GLN A 162 7.89 -8.74 2.93
N TYR A 163 8.52 -8.39 1.81
CA TYR A 163 8.10 -8.86 0.49
C TYR A 163 8.26 -10.38 0.37
N GLU A 164 9.42 -10.91 0.76
CA GLU A 164 9.70 -12.35 0.75
C GLU A 164 8.69 -13.13 1.59
N GLU A 165 8.40 -12.68 2.81
CA GLU A 165 7.43 -13.33 3.69
C GLU A 165 6.00 -13.29 3.15
N VAL A 166 5.61 -12.20 2.46
CA VAL A 166 4.30 -12.12 1.79
C VAL A 166 4.26 -13.09 0.61
N ALA A 167 5.28 -13.11 -0.24
CA ALA A 167 5.36 -14.06 -1.35
C ALA A 167 5.22 -15.51 -0.83
N GLN A 168 6.03 -15.89 0.15
CA GLN A 168 6.08 -17.25 0.67
C GLN A 168 4.81 -17.67 1.42
N LYS A 169 4.30 -16.82 2.33
CA LYS A 169 3.21 -17.23 3.24
C LYS A 169 1.82 -16.89 2.74
N LEU A 170 1.69 -15.86 1.91
CA LEU A 170 0.39 -15.42 1.40
C LEU A 170 0.08 -16.01 0.03
N LEU A 171 1.08 -16.11 -0.85
CA LEU A 171 0.85 -16.47 -2.26
C LEU A 171 1.36 -17.86 -2.63
N LEU A 172 2.56 -18.25 -2.17
CA LEU A 172 3.23 -19.48 -2.61
C LEU A 172 3.01 -20.69 -1.67
N ASP A 173 2.54 -20.46 -0.45
CA ASP A 173 2.18 -21.55 0.46
C ASP A 173 1.18 -22.52 -0.21
N PRO A 174 1.40 -23.85 -0.14
CA PRO A 174 0.55 -24.82 -0.84
C PRO A 174 -0.94 -24.74 -0.49
N GLU A 175 -1.28 -24.41 0.76
CA GLU A 175 -2.68 -24.25 1.18
C GLU A 175 -3.28 -22.98 0.56
N GLN A 176 -2.51 -21.90 0.49
CA GLN A 176 -2.94 -20.64 -0.13
C GLN A 176 -3.07 -20.78 -1.64
N GLN A 177 -2.08 -21.37 -2.32
CA GLN A 177 -2.14 -21.67 -3.76
C GLN A 177 -3.43 -22.41 -4.10
N LYS A 178 -3.74 -23.47 -3.36
CA LYS A 178 -4.98 -24.23 -3.54
C LYS A 178 -6.22 -23.35 -3.32
N PHE A 179 -6.26 -22.61 -2.22
CA PHE A 179 -7.39 -21.75 -1.87
C PHE A 179 -7.67 -20.70 -2.95
N PHE A 180 -6.64 -19.96 -3.38
CA PHE A 180 -6.74 -18.95 -4.41
C PHE A 180 -7.18 -19.56 -5.75
N ARG A 181 -6.57 -20.66 -6.19
CA ARG A 181 -6.98 -21.30 -7.46
C ARG A 181 -8.43 -21.76 -7.46
N GLU A 182 -8.92 -22.26 -6.33
CA GLU A 182 -10.31 -22.70 -6.19
C GLU A 182 -11.30 -21.52 -6.15
N HIS A 183 -10.95 -20.41 -5.51
CA HIS A 183 -11.91 -19.35 -5.19
C HIS A 183 -11.73 -18.06 -5.98
N ASN A 184 -10.50 -17.68 -6.34
CA ASN A 184 -10.17 -16.46 -7.08
C ASN A 184 -8.74 -16.52 -7.65
N SER A 185 -8.52 -17.27 -8.74
CA SER A 185 -7.19 -17.41 -9.35
C SER A 185 -6.67 -16.09 -9.92
N LEU A 186 -7.55 -15.21 -10.37
CA LEU A 186 -7.17 -13.87 -10.87
C LEU A 186 -6.55 -13.01 -9.77
N ALA A 187 -7.07 -13.05 -8.55
CA ALA A 187 -6.48 -12.33 -7.42
C ALA A 187 -5.06 -12.83 -7.08
N LEU A 188 -4.78 -14.14 -7.21
CA LEU A 188 -3.44 -14.67 -7.05
C LEU A 188 -2.49 -14.20 -8.16
N ARG A 189 -2.97 -14.20 -9.41
CA ARG A 189 -2.21 -13.67 -10.55
C ARG A 189 -1.85 -12.20 -10.31
N ASP A 190 -2.83 -11.37 -9.98
CA ASP A 190 -2.66 -9.92 -9.84
C ASP A 190 -1.73 -9.60 -8.65
N ALA A 191 -1.89 -10.28 -7.52
CA ALA A 191 -0.99 -10.12 -6.38
C ALA A 191 0.46 -10.57 -6.69
N SER A 192 0.62 -11.66 -7.46
CA SER A 192 1.94 -12.14 -7.88
C SER A 192 2.60 -11.15 -8.85
N GLN A 193 1.83 -10.61 -9.80
CA GLN A 193 2.31 -9.56 -10.71
C GLN A 193 2.74 -8.31 -9.93
N ARG A 194 2.01 -7.93 -8.89
CA ARG A 194 2.37 -6.78 -8.06
C ARG A 194 3.69 -6.98 -7.31
N LEU A 195 3.97 -8.18 -6.82
CA LEU A 195 5.26 -8.48 -6.19
C LEU A 195 6.42 -8.47 -7.19
N LEU A 196 6.21 -9.00 -8.39
CA LEU A 196 7.21 -8.91 -9.47
C LEU A 196 7.44 -7.45 -9.88
N GLU A 197 6.39 -6.63 -9.97
CA GLU A 197 6.53 -5.19 -10.22
C GLU A 197 7.35 -4.50 -9.12
N ALA A 198 7.18 -4.87 -7.85
CA ALA A 198 8.01 -4.34 -6.77
C ALA A 198 9.50 -4.65 -6.98
N HIS A 199 9.82 -5.86 -7.46
CA HIS A 199 11.19 -6.24 -7.81
C HIS A 199 11.72 -5.45 -9.02
N GLU A 200 10.94 -5.35 -10.09
CA GLU A 200 11.29 -4.58 -11.30
C GLU A 200 11.55 -3.10 -11.01
N ARG A 201 10.84 -2.53 -10.02
CA ARG A 201 10.99 -1.14 -9.56
C ARG A 201 12.07 -0.96 -8.49
N GLU A 202 12.87 -1.99 -8.21
CA GLU A 202 13.92 -1.98 -7.18
C GLU A 202 13.41 -1.69 -5.76
N MET A 203 12.11 -1.90 -5.50
CA MET A 203 11.49 -1.78 -4.18
C MET A 203 11.70 -3.06 -3.35
N TRP A 204 11.83 -4.19 -4.04
CA TRP A 204 12.25 -5.47 -3.48
C TRP A 204 13.59 -5.89 -4.10
N GLU A 205 14.69 -5.43 -3.51
CA GLU A 205 16.03 -5.54 -4.11
C GLU A 205 16.61 -6.95 -3.98
N ASN A 206 16.51 -7.54 -2.79
CA ASN A 206 17.16 -8.81 -2.46
C ASN A 206 16.16 -9.98 -2.45
N ALA A 207 15.35 -10.09 -3.49
CA ALA A 207 14.44 -11.21 -3.70
C ALA A 207 15.19 -12.52 -3.94
N ASP A 208 14.70 -13.62 -3.37
CA ASP A 208 15.22 -14.95 -3.73
C ASP A 208 14.81 -15.28 -5.19
N PRO A 209 15.76 -15.62 -6.08
CA PRO A 209 15.45 -16.00 -7.45
C PRO A 209 14.44 -17.15 -7.55
N GLU A 210 14.47 -18.11 -6.62
CA GLU A 210 13.50 -19.22 -6.61
C GLU A 210 12.07 -18.70 -6.31
N THR A 211 11.94 -17.68 -5.47
CA THR A 211 10.66 -17.02 -5.18
C THR A 211 10.13 -16.28 -6.40
N LEU A 212 10.99 -15.55 -7.12
CA LEU A 212 10.60 -14.86 -8.35
C LEU A 212 10.12 -15.86 -9.43
N GLU A 213 10.90 -16.93 -9.67
CA GLU A 213 10.53 -17.99 -10.61
C GLU A 213 9.19 -18.66 -10.24
N ALA A 214 8.93 -18.86 -8.94
CA ALA A 214 7.68 -19.44 -8.47
C ALA A 214 6.47 -18.50 -8.69
N LEU A 215 6.63 -17.19 -8.49
CA LEU A 215 5.60 -16.19 -8.77
C LEU A 215 5.28 -16.12 -10.28
N GLU A 216 6.31 -16.09 -11.13
CA GLU A 216 6.16 -16.14 -12.58
C GLU A 216 5.45 -17.42 -13.05
N SER A 217 5.85 -18.57 -12.50
CA SER A 217 5.23 -19.86 -12.81
C SER A 217 3.75 -19.89 -12.43
N ALA A 218 3.38 -19.34 -11.27
CA ALA A 218 1.99 -19.24 -10.84
C ALA A 218 1.14 -18.40 -11.81
N ILE A 219 1.69 -17.28 -12.31
CA ILE A 219 1.01 -16.42 -13.30
C ILE A 219 0.78 -17.18 -14.61
N LEU A 220 1.81 -17.86 -15.13
CA LEU A 220 1.74 -18.60 -16.40
C LEU A 220 0.73 -19.75 -16.34
N GLU A 221 0.70 -20.48 -15.23
CA GLU A 221 -0.28 -21.56 -15.03
C GLU A 221 -1.71 -21.02 -15.03
N ILE A 222 -1.97 -19.92 -14.32
CA ILE A 222 -3.32 -19.30 -14.28
C ILE A 222 -3.73 -18.77 -15.65
N GLN A 223 -2.81 -18.20 -16.43
CA GLN A 223 -3.09 -17.77 -17.80
C GLN A 223 -3.48 -18.95 -18.70
N GLY A 224 -2.76 -20.07 -18.60
CA GLY A 224 -3.08 -21.29 -19.36
C GLY A 224 -4.41 -21.96 -18.98
N GLU A 225 -4.95 -21.68 -17.79
CA GLU A 225 -6.28 -22.15 -17.36
C GLU A 225 -7.43 -21.26 -17.86
N VAL A 226 -7.15 -19.98 -18.16
CA VAL A 226 -8.15 -18.97 -18.54
C VAL A 226 -8.32 -18.84 -20.07
N GLU A 227 -7.28 -19.16 -20.84
CA GLU A 227 -7.30 -19.23 -22.31
C GLU A 227 -8.01 -20.49 -22.87
#